data_AF-A0A1C2I6V3-F1
#
_entry.id   AF-A0A1C2I6V3-F1
#
_cell.length_a   1.000
_cell.length_b   1.000
_cell.length_c   1.000
_cell.angle_alpha   90.00
_cell.angle_beta   90.00
_cell.angle_gamma   90.00
#
_symmetry.space_group_name_H-M   'P 1'
#
loop_
_entity.id
_entity.type
_entity.pdbx_description
1 polymer ?
#
loop_
_entity_poly.entity_id
_entity_poly.type
_entity_poly.pdbx_seq_one_letter_code
_entity_poly.pdbx_strand_id
1 'polypeptide(L)'
;MQSYIYPKLLREEMHADYADNPTLRSKAVNEALLKLSTSDLASMGMRRARQKPRVPYEPFGVAITDDALHVLRSLPPTVSRSALIQSILR
;
A
#
# COMPACT_ATOMS: atom_id res chain seq x y z
N MET A 1 -8.60 4.01 15.56
CA MET A 1 -9.69 4.11 14.55
C MET A 1 -9.11 3.59 13.26
N GLN A 2 -9.68 2.57 12.59
CA GLN A 2 -9.01 1.98 11.43
C GLN A 2 -8.99 2.95 10.24
N SER A 3 -7.80 3.28 9.75
CA SER A 3 -7.63 4.06 8.52
C SER A 3 -7.54 3.12 7.33
N TYR A 4 -8.27 3.42 6.26
CA TYR A 4 -8.25 2.63 5.05
C TYR A 4 -7.51 3.36 3.94
N ILE A 5 -6.64 2.64 3.22
CA ILE A 5 -6.02 3.13 1.99
C ILE A 5 -6.49 2.26 0.83
N TYR A 6 -6.89 2.93 -0.25
CA TYR A 6 -7.36 2.31 -1.49
C TYR A 6 -6.28 2.48 -2.57
N PRO A 7 -5.30 1.57 -2.64
CA PRO A 7 -4.24 1.66 -3.64
C PRO A 7 -4.81 1.43 -5.04
N LYS A 8 -4.31 2.15 -6.03
CA LYS A 8 -4.68 1.99 -7.45
C LYS A 8 -4.03 0.75 -8.07
N LEU A 9 -4.30 -0.43 -7.50
CA LEU A 9 -3.73 -1.71 -7.93
C LEU A 9 -4.87 -2.59 -8.41
N LEU A 10 -4.71 -3.29 -9.54
CA LEU A 10 -5.69 -4.31 -9.94
C LEU A 10 -5.42 -5.62 -9.20
N ARG A 11 -6.46 -6.42 -8.97
CA ARG A 11 -6.33 -7.72 -8.29
C ARG A 11 -5.34 -8.66 -9.01
N GLU A 12 -5.31 -8.62 -10.33
CA GLU A 12 -4.38 -9.37 -11.18
C GLU A 12 -2.90 -8.92 -11.07
N GLU A 13 -2.66 -7.67 -10.66
CA GLU A 13 -1.30 -7.15 -10.44
C GLU A 13 -0.80 -7.45 -9.02
N MET A 14 -1.66 -7.96 -8.15
CA MET A 14 -1.33 -8.28 -6.77
C MET A 14 -0.78 -9.70 -6.67
N HIS A 15 0.14 -9.94 -5.73
CA HIS A 15 0.53 -11.29 -5.38
C HIS A 15 -0.70 -12.13 -4.97
N ALA A 16 -0.78 -13.37 -5.46
CA ALA A 16 -1.97 -14.22 -5.34
C ALA A 16 -2.44 -14.40 -3.89
N ASP A 17 -1.50 -14.54 -2.95
CA ASP A 17 -1.77 -14.71 -1.51
C ASP A 17 -2.59 -13.55 -0.91
N TYR A 18 -2.46 -12.33 -1.45
CA TYR A 18 -3.11 -11.13 -0.93
C TYR A 18 -4.41 -10.79 -1.65
N ALA A 19 -4.58 -11.28 -2.88
CA ALA A 19 -5.69 -10.93 -3.75
C ALA A 19 -7.04 -11.31 -3.11
N ASP A 20 -7.05 -12.49 -2.48
CA ASP A 20 -8.25 -13.15 -1.97
C ASP A 20 -8.34 -13.11 -0.44
N ASN A 21 -7.30 -12.61 0.23
CA ASN A 21 -7.22 -12.58 1.70
C ASN A 21 -7.01 -11.14 2.22
N PRO A 22 -8.10 -10.41 2.54
CA PRO A 22 -8.02 -9.02 2.99
C PRO A 22 -7.25 -8.87 4.32
N THR A 23 -7.32 -9.88 5.18
CA THR A 23 -6.59 -9.90 6.47
C THR A 23 -5.10 -10.03 6.22
N LEU A 24 -4.68 -10.97 5.38
CA LEU A 24 -3.26 -11.16 5.06
C LEU A 24 -2.68 -9.95 4.34
N ARG A 25 -3.44 -9.38 3.39
CA ARG A 25 -3.08 -8.13 2.69
C ARG A 25 -2.81 -6.99 3.66
N SER A 26 -3.73 -6.75 4.59
CA SER A 26 -3.59 -5.68 5.58
C SER A 26 -2.41 -5.96 6.50
N LYS A 27 -2.24 -7.20 6.95
CA LYS A 27 -1.09 -7.61 7.78
C LYS A 27 0.24 -7.35 7.07
N ALA A 28 0.40 -7.79 5.83
CA ALA A 28 1.62 -7.63 5.05
C ALA A 28 2.02 -6.15 4.90
N VAL A 29 1.04 -5.27 4.61
CA VAL A 29 1.30 -3.83 4.49
C VAL A 29 1.72 -3.20 5.81
N ASN A 30 1.01 -3.51 6.91
CA ASN A 30 1.38 -2.98 8.22
C ASN A 30 2.77 -3.45 8.65
N GLU A 31 3.09 -4.73 8.46
CA GLU A 31 4.41 -5.26 8.78
C GLU A 31 5.51 -4.61 7.95
N ALA A 32 5.32 -4.43 6.64
CA ALA A 32 6.31 -3.78 5.79
C ALA A 32 6.56 -2.32 6.21
N LEU A 33 5.49 -1.58 6.54
CA LEU A 33 5.60 -0.20 7.03
C LEU A 33 6.36 -0.08 8.35
N LEU A 34 6.31 -1.09 9.21
CA LEU A 34 6.99 -1.09 10.50
C LEU A 34 8.41 -1.66 10.44
N LYS A 35 8.69 -2.58 9.50
CA LYS A 35 9.98 -3.26 9.38
C LYS A 35 10.99 -2.51 8.51
N LEU A 36 10.53 -1.80 7.47
CA LEU A 36 11.40 -1.15 6.51
C LEU A 36 11.86 0.23 6.99
N SER A 37 13.04 0.65 6.52
CA SER A 37 13.55 1.99 6.81
C SER A 37 12.72 3.07 6.09
N THR A 38 12.73 4.29 6.61
CA THR A 38 12.05 5.43 5.98
C THR A 38 12.58 5.73 4.58
N SER A 39 13.88 5.51 4.32
CA SER A 39 14.48 5.66 2.99
C SER A 39 13.97 4.61 2.00
N ASP A 40 13.80 3.37 2.42
CA ASP A 40 13.28 2.30 1.55
C ASP A 40 11.82 2.58 1.20
N LEU A 41 11.01 2.92 2.20
CA LEU A 41 9.61 3.30 2.02
C LEU A 41 9.47 4.51 1.09
N ALA A 42 10.33 5.52 1.24
CA ALA A 42 10.34 6.68 0.35
C ALA A 42 10.69 6.25 -1.09
N SER A 43 11.72 5.45 -1.28
CA SER A 43 12.12 4.93 -2.59
C SER A 43 10.98 4.17 -3.29
N MET A 44 10.28 3.31 -2.55
CA MET A 44 9.13 2.56 -3.04
C MET A 44 7.97 3.47 -3.48
N GLY A 45 7.63 4.49 -2.68
CA GLY A 45 6.51 5.39 -2.97
C GLY A 45 6.84 6.56 -3.91
N MET A 46 8.11 6.79 -4.27
CA MET A 46 8.54 7.78 -5.27
C MET A 46 8.38 7.28 -6.71
N ARG A 47 8.25 5.97 -6.92
CA ARG A 47 7.82 5.42 -8.21
C ARG A 47 6.38 5.87 -8.42
N ARG A 48 6.09 6.68 -9.46
CA ARG A 48 4.70 7.09 -9.76
C ARG A 48 3.79 5.85 -9.73
N ALA A 49 2.60 5.96 -9.13
CA ALA A 49 1.53 4.99 -9.35
C ALA A 49 1.21 5.01 -10.86
N ARG A 50 1.89 4.15 -11.60
CA ARG A 50 1.91 4.20 -13.06
C ARG A 50 0.53 3.74 -13.51
N GLN A 51 -0.22 4.70 -14.04
CA GLN A 51 -1.46 4.54 -14.82
C GLN A 51 -2.78 4.63 -14.02
N LYS A 52 -3.78 5.19 -14.70
CA LYS A 52 -5.18 5.05 -14.28
C LYS A 52 -5.53 3.56 -14.37
N PRO A 53 -6.21 2.98 -13.38
CA PRO A 53 -6.67 1.60 -13.48
C PRO A 53 -7.50 1.41 -14.75
N ARG A 54 -7.28 0.30 -15.45
CA ARG A 54 -8.12 -0.10 -16.58
C ARG A 54 -9.47 -0.59 -16.06
N VAL A 55 -10.54 -0.37 -16.82
CA VAL A 55 -11.90 -0.81 -16.46
C VAL A 55 -12.06 -2.29 -16.86
N PRO A 56 -12.67 -3.14 -16.00
CA PRO A 56 -13.25 -2.85 -14.69
C PRO A 56 -12.18 -2.74 -13.57
N TYR A 57 -12.22 -1.64 -12.82
CA TYR A 57 -11.40 -1.44 -11.62
C TYR A 57 -12.25 -1.62 -10.38
N GLU A 58 -11.94 -2.64 -9.60
CA GLU A 58 -12.55 -2.87 -8.30
C GLU A 58 -11.59 -2.39 -7.19
N PRO A 59 -11.87 -1.25 -6.52
CA PRO A 59 -11.03 -0.78 -5.44
C PRO A 59 -11.14 -1.72 -4.24
N PHE A 60 -10.01 -2.08 -3.65
CA PHE A 60 -9.97 -2.81 -2.39
C PHE A 60 -9.36 -1.95 -1.28
N GLY A 61 -9.84 -2.13 -0.07
CA GLY A 61 -9.30 -1.49 1.12
C GLY A 61 -8.11 -2.26 1.70
N VAL A 62 -7.11 -1.52 2.16
CA VAL A 62 -6.06 -1.99 3.05
C VAL A 62 -6.25 -1.29 4.39
N ALA A 63 -6.50 -2.08 5.44
CA ALA A 63 -6.62 -1.55 6.80
C ALA A 63 -5.24 -1.23 7.35
N ILE A 64 -5.07 -0.02 7.88
CA ILE A 64 -3.81 0.49 8.44
C ILE A 64 -3.99 0.69 9.95
N THR A 65 -3.06 0.13 10.71
CA THR A 65 -2.94 0.30 12.17
C THR A 65 -2.46 1.71 12.51
N ASP A 66 -2.68 2.15 13.75
CA ASP A 66 -2.30 3.49 14.18
C ASP A 66 -0.76 3.71 14.11
N ASP A 67 0.03 2.67 14.41
CA ASP A 67 1.50 2.72 14.32
C ASP A 67 1.99 2.86 12.87
N ALA A 68 1.46 2.04 11.96
CA ALA A 68 1.80 2.13 10.55
C ALA A 68 1.31 3.45 9.93
N LEU A 69 0.18 3.99 10.41
CA LEU A 69 -0.32 5.30 10.03
C LEU A 69 0.63 6.42 10.48
N HIS A 70 1.23 6.29 11.66
CA HIS A 70 2.24 7.23 12.15
C HIS A 70 3.46 7.26 11.22
N VAL A 71 3.97 6.08 10.82
CA VAL A 71 5.06 5.99 9.81
C VAL A 71 4.66 6.65 8.49
N LEU A 72 3.46 6.36 7.98
CA LEU A 72 2.98 6.98 6.73
C LEU A 72 2.85 8.51 6.81
N ARG A 73 2.62 9.06 8.00
CA ARG A 73 2.55 10.50 8.24
C ARG A 73 3.93 11.14 8.38
N SER A 74 4.95 10.38 8.79
CA SER A 74 6.33 10.88 8.87
C SER A 74 7.08 10.84 7.53
N LEU A 75 6.54 10.16 6.52
CA LEU A 75 7.13 10.12 5.18
C LEU A 75 7.03 11.49 4.48
N PRO A 76 8.00 11.85 3.60
CA PRO A 76 7.95 13.08 2.84
C PRO A 76 6.64 13.21 2.02
N PRO A 77 6.11 14.44 1.83
CA PRO A 77 4.85 14.66 1.10
C PRO A 77 4.93 14.27 -0.38
N THR A 78 6.13 14.10 -0.92
CA THR A 78 6.38 13.62 -2.28
C THR A 78 6.13 12.12 -2.45
N VAL A 79 6.07 11.35 -1.35
CA VAL A 79 5.88 9.90 -1.37
C VAL A 79 4.40 9.58 -1.59
N SER A 80 4.09 8.86 -2.67
CA SER A 80 2.72 8.41 -2.94
C SER A 80 2.39 7.18 -2.09
N ARG A 81 1.47 7.32 -1.12
CA ARG A 81 0.95 6.20 -0.32
C ARG A 81 0.40 5.06 -1.18
N SER A 82 -0.29 5.40 -2.28
CA SER A 82 -0.80 4.41 -3.22
C SER A 82 0.33 3.63 -3.89
N ALA A 83 1.38 4.31 -4.35
CA ALA A 83 2.51 3.64 -5.00
C ALA A 83 3.33 2.80 -4.02
N LEU A 84 3.49 3.29 -2.79
CA LEU A 84 4.14 2.54 -1.73
C LEU A 84 3.42 1.22 -1.47
N ILE A 85 2.11 1.27 -1.25
CA ILE A 85 1.30 0.06 -1.00
C ILE A 85 1.27 -0.86 -2.22
N GLN A 86 1.21 -0.31 -3.44
CA GLN A 86 1.35 -1.11 -4.67
C GLN A 86 2.66 -1.88 -4.67
N SER A 87 3.77 -1.25 -4.29
CA SER A 87 5.09 -1.89 -4.27
C SER A 87 5.24 -2.94 -3.17
N ILE A 88 4.43 -2.90 -2.11
CA ILE A 88 4.42 -3.92 -1.05
C ILE A 88 3.57 -5.13 -1.48
N LEU A 89 2.51 -4.90 -2.26
CA LEU A 89 1.52 -5.91 -2.62
C LEU A 89 1.76 -6.59 -3.97
N ARG A 90 2.70 -6.09 -4.76
CA ARG A 90 3.20 -6.69 -6.01
C ARG A 90 4.33 -7.65 -5.69
#